data_AF-A0A9D7AE07-F1
#
_entry.id   AF-A0A9D7AE07-F1
#
_cell.length_a   1.000
_cell.length_b   1.000
_cell.length_c   1.000
_cell.angle_alpha   90.00
_cell.angle_beta   90.00
_cell.angle_gamma   90.00
#
_symmetry.space_group_name_H-M   'P 1'
#
loop_
_entity.id
_entity.type
_entity.pdbx_description
1 polymer ?
#
loop_
_entity_poly.entity_id
_entity_poly.type
_entity_poly.pdbx_seq_one_letter_code
_entity_poly.pdbx_strand_id
1 'polypeptide(L)'
;MNEKTRISPNADPLADIDPAQRQNFDQQKIENAIREIIIAIGEDPDRDGLQDTPARVARAYKEMFAGLYERPEDVLATTFDLNHNELVIVKNIDIFSVCEHHLLPFVGKASVGYIPNN
;
A
#
# COMPACT_ATOMS: atom_id res chain seq x y z
N MET A 1 -27.29 15.78 17.26
CA MET A 1 -26.25 15.48 18.27
C MET A 1 -25.07 14.98 17.45
N ASN A 2 -24.06 15.84 17.31
CA ASN A 2 -23.08 15.77 16.24
C ASN A 2 -21.83 15.06 16.75
N GLU A 3 -21.58 13.83 16.31
CA GLU A 3 -20.26 13.20 16.43
C GLU A 3 -19.59 13.23 15.06
N LYS A 4 -18.94 14.36 14.77
CA LYS A 4 -17.81 14.35 13.85
C LYS A 4 -16.74 13.51 14.53
N THR A 5 -16.57 12.27 14.06
CA THR A 5 -15.41 11.44 14.35
C THR A 5 -14.17 12.26 14.01
N ARG A 6 -13.57 12.90 15.00
CA ARG A 6 -12.27 13.56 14.89
C ARG A 6 -11.23 12.44 14.72
N ILE A 7 -10.90 12.14 13.47
CA ILE A 7 -9.63 11.49 13.13
C ILE A 7 -8.53 12.43 13.64
N SER A 8 -7.68 11.95 14.54
CA SER A 8 -6.61 12.74 15.17
C SER A 8 -5.64 13.33 14.12
N PRO A 9 -5.12 14.55 14.33
CA PRO A 9 -4.46 15.37 13.31
C PRO A 9 -2.95 15.09 13.21
N ASN A 10 -2.56 13.82 13.14
CA ASN A 10 -1.30 13.50 12.48
C ASN A 10 -1.66 13.27 11.02
N ALA A 11 -1.92 14.38 10.31
CA ALA A 11 -2.09 14.33 8.87
C ALA A 11 -0.82 13.70 8.30
N ASP A 12 -0.98 12.53 7.70
CA ASP A 12 0.07 11.95 6.88
C ASP A 12 0.51 13.04 5.90
N PRO A 13 1.79 13.48 5.91
CA PRO A 13 2.26 14.56 5.03
C PRO A 13 2.12 14.20 3.54
N LEU A 14 1.84 12.93 3.23
CA LEU A 14 1.56 12.44 1.88
C LEU A 14 0.05 12.30 1.58
N ALA A 15 -0.85 12.48 2.56
CA ALA A 15 -2.29 12.34 2.38
C ALA A 15 -2.88 13.40 1.43
N ASP A 16 -2.26 14.58 1.40
CA ASP A 16 -2.70 15.70 0.55
C ASP A 16 -1.91 15.80 -0.78
N ILE A 17 -0.96 14.90 -1.02
CA ILE A 17 -0.20 14.87 -2.28
C ILE A 17 -0.97 14.03 -3.30
N ASP A 18 -1.46 14.69 -4.34
CA ASP A 18 -2.01 14.04 -5.53
C ASP A 18 -1.04 12.94 -6.01
N PRO A 19 -1.48 11.68 -6.14
CA PRO A 19 -0.63 10.60 -6.67
C PRO A 19 0.04 10.94 -8.00
N ALA A 20 -0.57 11.79 -8.84
CA ALA A 20 0.02 12.29 -10.08
C ALA A 20 1.24 13.21 -9.88
N GLN A 21 1.45 13.73 -8.67
CA GLN A 21 2.55 14.62 -8.29
C GLN A 21 3.67 13.90 -7.52
N ARG A 22 3.49 12.62 -7.16
CA ARG A 22 4.53 11.85 -6.46
C ARG A 22 5.68 11.52 -7.40
N GLN A 23 6.90 11.55 -6.86
CA GLN A 23 8.07 11.11 -7.62
C GLN A 23 7.91 9.63 -8.00
N ASN A 24 8.06 9.32 -9.29
CA ASN A 24 8.04 7.95 -9.80
C ASN A 24 8.96 7.02 -8.98
N PHE A 25 8.54 5.75 -8.87
CA PHE A 25 9.32 4.71 -8.22
C PHE A 25 10.73 4.59 -8.84
N ASP A 26 11.76 4.87 -8.05
CA ASP A 26 13.16 4.84 -8.48
C ASP A 26 13.73 3.42 -8.25
N GLN A 27 13.61 2.58 -9.27
CA GLN A 27 14.05 1.19 -9.20
C GLN A 27 15.55 1.07 -8.96
N GLN A 28 16.38 1.84 -9.68
CA GLN A 28 17.84 1.74 -9.55
C GLN A 28 18.31 2.13 -8.15
N LYS A 29 17.69 3.16 -7.55
CA LYS A 29 18.00 3.56 -6.18
C LYS A 29 17.67 2.49 -5.16
N ILE A 30 16.54 1.79 -5.31
CA ILE A 30 16.18 0.66 -4.46
C ILE A 30 17.17 -0.50 -4.64
N GLU A 31 17.50 -0.86 -5.89
CA GLU A 31 18.49 -1.93 -6.16
C GLU A 31 19.84 -1.64 -5.46
N ASN A 32 20.34 -0.42 -5.60
CA ASN A 32 21.57 0.00 -4.93
C ASN A 32 21.45 -0.11 -3.40
N ALA A 33 20.36 0.37 -2.82
CA ALA A 33 20.14 0.31 -1.37
C ALA A 33 20.04 -1.12 -0.84
N ILE A 34 19.38 -2.03 -1.57
CA ILE A 34 19.28 -3.44 -1.19
C ILE A 34 20.63 -4.12 -1.27
N ARG A 35 21.45 -3.81 -2.29
CA ARG A 35 22.83 -4.32 -2.36
C ARG A 35 23.64 -3.87 -1.14
N GLU A 36 23.54 -2.60 -0.75
CA GLU A 36 24.22 -2.08 0.45
C GLU A 36 23.73 -2.78 1.73
N ILE A 37 22.44 -3.08 1.85
CA ILE A 37 21.91 -3.85 2.99
C ILE A 37 22.52 -5.24 3.04
N ILE A 38 22.58 -5.95 1.90
CA ILE A 38 23.18 -7.29 1.80
C ILE A 38 24.64 -7.28 2.28
N ILE A 39 25.42 -6.29 1.85
CA ILE A 39 26.81 -6.11 2.30
C ILE A 39 26.85 -5.80 3.80
N ALA A 40 26.01 -4.88 4.27
CA ALA A 40 26.00 -4.43 5.66
C ALA A 40 25.62 -5.52 6.67
N ILE A 41 24.80 -6.50 6.26
CA ILE A 41 24.47 -7.66 7.09
C ILE A 41 25.52 -8.80 7.03
N GLY A 42 26.61 -8.60 6.27
CA GLY A 42 27.73 -9.54 6.17
C GLY A 42 27.56 -10.65 5.13
N GLU A 43 26.62 -10.52 4.19
CA GLU A 43 26.46 -11.45 3.06
C GLU A 43 27.31 -11.04 1.86
N ASP A 44 27.63 -12.01 0.99
CA ASP A 44 28.28 -11.77 -0.30
C ASP A 44 27.22 -11.43 -1.36
N PRO A 45 27.14 -10.18 -1.84
CA PRO A 45 26.14 -9.79 -2.84
C PRO A 45 26.39 -10.42 -4.22
N ASP A 46 27.57 -10.98 -4.47
CA ASP A 46 27.98 -11.52 -5.77
C ASP A 46 27.86 -13.05 -5.85
N ARG A 47 27.40 -13.72 -4.78
CA ARG A 47 27.06 -15.16 -4.86
C ARG A 47 25.83 -15.40 -5.72
N ASP A 48 25.77 -16.52 -6.42
CA ASP A 48 24.72 -16.87 -7.40
C ASP A 48 23.28 -16.60 -6.93
N GLY A 49 22.98 -16.87 -5.65
CA GLY A 49 21.65 -16.65 -5.09
C GLY A 49 21.26 -15.18 -4.87
N LEU A 50 22.22 -14.25 -4.79
CA LEU A 50 22.01 -12.85 -4.40
C LEU A 50 22.27 -11.81 -5.48
N GLN A 51 22.98 -12.15 -6.56
CA GLN A 51 23.27 -11.22 -7.65
C GLN A 51 22.02 -10.47 -8.16
N ASP A 52 20.93 -11.21 -8.34
CA ASP A 52 19.65 -10.67 -8.79
C ASP A 52 18.70 -10.26 -7.65
N THR A 53 19.07 -10.47 -6.39
CA THR A 53 18.22 -10.12 -5.23
C THR A 53 17.85 -8.64 -5.23
N PRO A 54 18.78 -7.68 -5.43
CA PRO A 54 18.43 -6.26 -5.54
C PRO A 54 17.28 -5.99 -6.51
N ALA A 55 17.38 -6.50 -7.74
CA ALA A 55 16.38 -6.30 -8.78
C ALA A 55 15.05 -7.00 -8.44
N ARG A 56 15.09 -8.20 -7.85
CA ARG A 56 13.87 -8.90 -7.38
C ARG A 56 13.16 -8.12 -6.28
N VAL A 57 13.90 -7.61 -5.30
CA VAL A 57 13.33 -6.83 -4.20
C VAL A 57 12.76 -5.51 -4.72
N ALA A 58 13.44 -4.83 -5.63
CA ALA A 58 12.92 -3.59 -6.22
C ALA A 58 11.60 -3.80 -6.98
N ARG A 59 11.47 -4.91 -7.74
CA ARG A 59 10.19 -5.27 -8.38
C ARG A 59 9.09 -5.60 -7.36
N ALA A 60 9.42 -6.33 -6.30
CA ALA A 60 8.47 -6.63 -5.23
C ALA A 60 7.99 -5.35 -4.53
N TYR A 61 8.89 -4.41 -4.22
CA TYR A 61 8.52 -3.12 -3.64
C TYR A 61 7.66 -2.27 -4.57
N LYS A 62 7.95 -2.30 -5.88
CA LYS A 62 7.10 -1.60 -6.86
C LYS A 62 5.66 -2.10 -6.83
N GLU A 63 5.45 -3.41 -6.67
CA GLU A 63 4.12 -4.01 -6.55
C GLU A 63 3.48 -3.71 -5.18
N MET A 64 4.20 -3.97 -4.09
CA MET A 64 3.70 -3.81 -2.72
C MET A 64 3.33 -2.36 -2.38
N PHE A 65 4.01 -1.39 -3.00
CA PHE A 65 3.77 0.04 -2.80
C PHE A 65 3.06 0.71 -3.99
N ALA A 66 2.49 -0.06 -4.93
CA ALA A 66 1.80 0.49 -6.10
C ALA A 66 0.66 1.43 -5.72
N GLY A 67 -0.07 1.14 -4.62
CA GLY A 67 -1.14 2.00 -4.09
C GLY A 67 -0.70 3.41 -3.70
N LEU A 68 0.61 3.68 -3.55
CA LEU A 68 1.11 5.04 -3.37
C LEU A 68 0.98 5.90 -4.65
N TYR A 69 0.77 5.28 -5.81
CA TYR A 69 0.72 5.96 -7.11
C TYR A 69 -0.68 5.90 -7.74
N GLU A 70 -1.66 5.38 -7.01
CA GLU A 70 -3.03 5.19 -7.47
C GLU A 70 -3.99 6.07 -6.68
N ARG A 71 -5.05 6.52 -7.35
CA ARG A 71 -6.17 7.22 -6.72
C ARG A 71 -7.25 6.21 -6.36
N PRO A 72 -7.66 6.08 -5.08
CA PRO A 72 -8.66 5.11 -4.69
C PRO A 72 -10.03 5.41 -5.32
N GLU A 73 -10.33 6.67 -5.62
CA GLU A 73 -11.60 7.05 -6.28
C GLU A 73 -11.73 6.46 -7.69
N ASP A 74 -10.61 6.27 -8.40
CA ASP A 74 -10.63 5.73 -9.76
C ASP A 74 -11.05 4.24 -9.76
N VAL A 75 -10.77 3.51 -8.67
CA VAL A 75 -11.21 2.12 -8.46
C VAL A 75 -12.68 2.05 -8.07
N LEU A 76 -13.21 3.11 -7.43
CA LEU A 76 -14.60 3.20 -6.96
C LEU A 76 -15.57 3.80 -8.00
N ALA A 77 -15.13 4.03 -9.24
CA ALA A 77 -15.86 4.79 -10.24
C ALA A 77 -17.19 4.16 -10.72
N THR A 78 -17.40 2.85 -10.51
CA THR A 78 -18.63 2.17 -10.93
C THR A 78 -19.58 1.99 -9.75
N THR A 79 -20.74 2.63 -9.82
CA THR A 79 -21.82 2.51 -8.84
C THR A 79 -23.10 2.03 -9.52
N PHE A 80 -23.97 1.38 -8.74
CA PHE A 80 -25.28 0.92 -9.20
C PHE A 80 -26.34 1.49 -8.28
N ASP A 81 -27.41 2.03 -8.86
CA ASP A 81 -28.59 2.42 -8.11
C ASP A 81 -29.39 1.16 -7.78
N LEU A 82 -29.24 0.71 -6.54
CA LEU A 82 -30.03 -0.35 -5.96
C LEU A 82 -30.92 0.31 -4.92
N ASN A 83 -32.24 0.30 -5.17
CA ASN A 83 -33.24 0.92 -4.30
C ASN A 83 -33.43 0.12 -2.99
N HIS A 84 -32.37 0.01 -2.21
CA HIS A 84 -32.21 -0.87 -1.06
C HIS A 84 -31.43 -0.15 0.05
N ASN A 85 -32.08 -0.01 1.21
CA ASN A 85 -31.54 0.73 2.37
C ASN A 85 -31.19 -0.19 3.55
N GLU A 86 -30.92 -1.48 3.30
CA GLU A 86 -30.45 -2.41 4.33
C GLU A 86 -28.92 -2.58 4.29
N LEU A 87 -28.37 -3.16 5.35
CA LEU A 87 -26.94 -3.35 5.54
C LEU A 87 -26.33 -4.27 4.47
N VAL A 88 -25.32 -3.77 3.75
CA VAL A 88 -24.46 -4.55 2.87
C VAL A 88 -23.17 -4.87 3.61
N ILE A 89 -22.73 -6.14 3.59
CA ILE A 89 -21.44 -6.54 4.18
C ILE A 89 -20.65 -7.41 3.20
N VAL A 90 -19.41 -7.03 2.97
CA VAL A 90 -18.38 -7.88 2.34
C VAL A 90 -17.40 -8.29 3.43
N LYS A 91 -17.21 -9.60 3.64
CA LYS A 91 -16.33 -10.13 4.68
C LYS A 91 -15.18 -10.94 4.08
N ASN A 92 -14.15 -11.16 4.89
CA ASN A 92 -13.02 -12.04 4.59
C ASN A 92 -12.18 -11.62 3.38
N ILE A 93 -12.13 -10.31 3.10
CA ILE A 93 -11.25 -9.73 2.08
C ILE A 93 -9.81 -9.96 2.53
N ASP A 94 -9.02 -10.65 1.72
CA ASP A 94 -7.59 -10.82 1.98
C ASP A 94 -6.86 -9.48 1.91
N ILE A 95 -6.09 -9.18 2.95
CA ILE A 95 -5.24 -7.99 3.00
C ILE A 95 -3.80 -8.44 3.18
N PHE A 96 -2.95 -7.94 2.27
CA PHE A 96 -1.50 -8.02 2.33
C PHE A 96 -0.99 -6.59 2.31
N SER A 97 -0.18 -6.21 3.30
CA SER A 97 0.35 -4.85 3.39
C SER A 97 1.69 -4.86 4.12
N VAL A 98 2.28 -3.68 4.29
CA VAL A 98 3.61 -3.47 4.85
C VAL A 98 3.50 -2.50 6.02
N CYS A 99 4.05 -2.86 7.17
CA CYS A 99 4.14 -1.94 8.30
C CYS A 99 5.20 -0.88 8.02
N GLU A 100 4.81 0.39 7.93
CA GLU A 100 5.70 1.51 7.63
C GLU A 100 6.88 1.66 8.60
N HIS A 101 6.72 1.27 9.86
CA HIS A 101 7.76 1.38 10.87
C HIS A 101 8.95 0.43 10.67
N HIS A 102 8.71 -0.72 10.03
CA HIS A 102 9.71 -1.80 9.92
C HIS A 102 9.91 -2.30 8.49
N LEU A 103 9.03 -1.89 7.58
CA LEU A 103 8.94 -2.39 6.21
C LEU A 103 8.75 -3.91 6.12
N LEU A 104 8.16 -4.51 7.14
CA LEU A 104 7.82 -5.92 7.19
C LEU A 104 6.36 -6.15 6.82
N PRO A 105 6.04 -7.26 6.13
CA PRO A 105 4.67 -7.55 5.74
C PRO A 105 3.80 -7.87 6.95
N PHE A 106 2.55 -7.45 6.89
CA PHE A 106 1.48 -8.00 7.72
C PHE A 106 0.35 -8.49 6.82
N VAL A 107 -0.29 -9.58 7.26
CA VAL A 107 -1.37 -10.24 6.52
C VAL A 107 -2.59 -10.35 7.41
N GLY A 108 -3.78 -10.22 6.81
CA GLY A 108 -5.00 -10.25 7.58
C GLY A 108 -6.26 -10.33 6.73
N LYS A 109 -7.39 -10.12 7.39
CA LYS A 109 -8.72 -10.09 6.78
C LYS A 109 -9.39 -8.76 7.09
N ALA A 110 -9.96 -8.13 6.07
CA ALA A 110 -10.85 -6.99 6.23
C ALA A 110 -12.32 -7.41 6.06
N SER A 111 -13.21 -6.67 6.71
CA SER A 111 -14.66 -6.73 6.49
C SER A 111 -15.17 -5.31 6.37
N VAL A 112 -15.93 -5.04 5.31
CA VAL A 112 -16.53 -3.73 5.04
C VAL A 112 -18.03 -3.87 5.13
N GLY A 113 -18.65 -3.05 5.98
CA GLY A 113 -20.10 -2.96 6.12
C GLY A 113 -20.55 -1.52 5.89
N TYR A 114 -21.58 -1.32 5.08
CA TYR A 114 -22.16 -0.01 4.84
C TYR A 114 -23.67 -0.12 4.60
N ILE A 115 -24.40 0.96 4.90
CA ILE A 115 -25.79 1.12 4.50
C ILE A 115 -25.79 2.08 3.31
N PRO A 116 -26.27 1.65 2.13
CA PRO A 116 -26.39 2.55 0.99
C PRO A 116 -27.25 3.77 1.32
N ASN A 117 -26.86 4.93 0.82
CA ASN A 117 -27.68 6.14 0.88
C ASN A 117 -27.77 6.71 -0.54
N ASN A 118 -28.99 7.09 -0.94
CA ASN A 118 -29.24 7.79 -2.20
C ASN A 118 -28.69 9.21 -2.18
#